data_AF-A0A6P0KCF5-F1
#
_entry.id   AF-A0A6P0KCF5-F1
#
_cell.length_a   1.000
_cell.length_b   1.000
_cell.length_c   1.000
_cell.angle_alpha   90.00
_cell.angle_beta   90.00
_cell.angle_gamma   90.00
#
_symmetry.space_group_name_H-M   'P 1'
#
loop_
_entity.id
_entity.type
_entity.pdbx_description
1 polymer ?
#
loop_
_entity_poly.entity_id
_entity_poly.type
_entity_poly.pdbx_seq_one_letter_code
_entity_poly.pdbx_strand_id
1 'polypeptide(L)' 'MAGTIEKLESGGVLNPGLTKKLSDDQRQVLDNLSDSEVQTLVELKKKIKPTGLAQAKGAVEEGGGLYF' A
#
# COMPACT_ATOMS: atom_id res chain seq x y z
N MET A 1 -7.56 -5.36 17.86
CA MET A 1 -7.64 -3.97 17.37
C MET A 1 -8.17 -4.08 15.94
N ALA A 2 -9.46 -3.86 15.72
CA ALA A 2 -10.07 -3.98 14.39
C ALA A 2 -10.11 -2.59 13.75
N GLY A 3 -9.79 -2.48 12.45
CA GLY A 3 -9.83 -1.22 11.70
C GLY A 3 -8.53 -0.80 11.03
N THR A 4 -7.50 -1.65 11.01
CA THR A 4 -6.23 -1.33 10.33
C THR A 4 -6.42 -1.13 8.82
N ILE A 5 -7.14 -2.03 8.16
CA ILE A 5 -7.45 -1.91 6.73
C ILE A 5 -8.25 -0.62 6.44
N GLU A 6 -9.24 -0.29 7.27
CA GLU A 6 -10.03 0.95 7.14
C GLU A 6 -9.16 2.22 7.31
N LYS A 7 -8.23 2.22 8.27
CA LYS A 7 -7.26 3.30 8.45
C LYS A 7 -6.36 3.46 7.22
N LEU A 8 -5.89 2.37 6.64
CA LEU A 8 -5.07 2.39 5.42
C LEU A 8 -5.87 2.86 4.19
N GLU A 9 -7.15 2.51 4.08
CA GLU A 9 -8.05 3.02 3.03
C GLU A 9 -8.29 4.53 3.18
N SER A 10 -8.66 4.98 4.38
CA SER A 10 -8.90 6.41 4.67
C SER A 10 -7.65 7.26 4.48
N GLY A 11 -6.46 6.68 4.75
CA GLY A 11 -5.17 7.31 4.51
C GLY A 11 -4.71 7.27 3.05
N GLY A 12 -5.48 6.64 2.15
CA GLY A 12 -5.15 6.53 0.72
C GLY A 12 -3.96 5.62 0.41
N VAL A 13 -3.58 4.76 1.37
CA VAL A 13 -2.53 3.75 1.22
C VAL A 13 -3.09 2.54 0.46
N LEU A 14 -4.30 2.10 0.82
CA LEU A 14 -5.01 1.04 0.13
C LEU A 14 -6.16 1.60 -0.71
N ASN A 15 -6.44 0.95 -1.83
CA ASN A 15 -7.57 1.29 -2.69
C ASN A 15 -8.82 0.48 -2.28
N PRO A 16 -9.97 1.11 -1.99
CA PRO A 16 -11.20 0.42 -1.57
C PRO A 16 -11.75 -0.64 -2.55
N GLY A 17 -11.42 -0.54 -3.83
CA GLY A 17 -11.78 -1.54 -4.83
C GLY A 17 -10.88 -2.78 -4.82
N LEU A 18 -9.65 -2.63 -4.35
CA LEU A 18 -8.65 -3.71 -4.27
C LEU A 18 -8.65 -4.39 -2.90
N THR A 19 -8.98 -3.66 -1.82
CA THR A 19 -9.15 -4.23 -0.47
C THR A 19 -10.23 -5.30 -0.43
N LYS A 20 -11.31 -5.14 -1.20
CA LYS A 20 -12.35 -6.16 -1.37
C LYS A 20 -11.84 -7.47 -2.00
N LYS A 21 -10.68 -7.43 -2.68
CA LYS A 21 -10.07 -8.59 -3.36
C LYS A 21 -8.91 -9.20 -2.57
N LEU A 22 -8.58 -8.67 -1.40
CA LEU A 22 -7.54 -9.25 -0.55
C LEU A 22 -7.95 -10.65 -0.09
N SER A 23 -7.02 -11.59 -0.20
CA SER A 23 -7.17 -12.91 0.41
C SER A 23 -7.14 -12.82 1.94
N ASP A 24 -7.58 -13.87 2.62
CA ASP A 24 -7.60 -13.93 4.08
C ASP A 24 -6.20 -13.77 4.68
N ASP A 25 -5.18 -14.39 4.07
CA ASP A 25 -3.79 -14.25 4.50
C ASP A 25 -3.29 -12.80 4.37
N GLN A 26 -3.64 -12.12 3.27
CA GLN A 26 -3.26 -10.72 3.06
C GLN A 26 -3.95 -9.80 4.06
N ARG A 27 -5.22 -10.05 4.36
CA ARG A 27 -5.97 -9.32 5.39
C ARG A 27 -5.34 -9.52 6.76
N GLN A 28 -4.96 -10.76 7.08
CA GLN A 28 -4.32 -11.08 8.34
C GLN A 28 -2.95 -10.38 8.50
N VAL A 29 -2.14 -10.32 7.44
CA VAL A 29 -0.88 -9.58 7.45
C VAL A 29 -1.12 -8.09 7.73
N LEU A 30 -2.12 -7.48 7.08
CA LEU A 30 -2.46 -6.07 7.29
C LEU A 30 -3.03 -5.81 8.68
N ASP A 31 -3.87 -6.70 9.19
CA ASP A 31 -4.45 -6.59 10.53
C ASP A 31 -3.42 -6.75 11.66
N ASN A 32 -2.29 -7.42 11.37
CA ASN A 32 -1.16 -7.53 12.30
C ASN A 32 -0.28 -6.26 12.37
N LEU A 33 -0.48 -5.29 11.49
CA LEU A 33 0.26 -4.02 11.56
C LEU A 33 -0.15 -3.24 12.80
N SER A 34 0.85 -2.71 13.50
CA SER A 34 0.63 -1.78 14.61
C SER A 34 0.17 -0.41 14.11
N ASP A 35 -0.50 0.34 14.98
CA ASP A 35 -0.94 1.70 14.68
C ASP A 35 0.22 2.62 14.23
N SER A 36 1.43 2.43 14.79
CA SER A 36 2.61 3.19 14.40
C SER A 36 3.06 2.88 12.97
N GLU A 37 2.98 1.63 12.55
CA GLU A 37 3.32 1.22 11.18
C GLU A 37 2.28 1.75 10.19
N VAL A 38 1.00 1.67 10.55
CA VAL A 38 -0.10 2.25 9.75
C VAL A 38 0.10 3.74 9.56
N GLN A 39 0.37 4.48 10.64
CA GLN A 39 0.63 5.92 10.55
C GLN A 39 1.85 6.22 9.67
N THR A 40 2.92 5.44 9.82
CA THR A 40 4.14 5.58 9.00
C THR A 40 3.83 5.40 7.51
N LEU A 41 3.05 4.38 7.14
CA LEU A 41 2.65 4.13 5.76
C LEU A 41 1.80 5.27 5.18
N VAL A 42 0.87 5.80 5.97
CA VAL A 42 0.04 6.96 5.57
C VAL A 42 0.90 8.20 5.35
N GLU A 43 1.86 8.47 6.23
CA GLU A 43 2.78 9.60 6.08
C GLU A 43 3.71 9.43 4.87
N LEU A 44 4.25 8.22 4.64
CA LEU A 44 5.06 7.92 3.47
C LEU A 44 4.26 8.14 2.19
N LYS A 45 3.02 7.68 2.13
CA LYS A 45 2.15 7.90 0.96
C LYS A 45 1.93 9.39 0.66
N LYS A 46 1.81 10.23 1.69
CA LYS A 46 1.69 11.69 1.54
C LYS A 46 2.99 12.35 1.07
N LYS A 47 4.14 11.85 1.51
CA LYS A 47 5.47 12.39 1.17
C LYS A 47 5.95 11.96 -0.23
N ILE A 48 5.54 10.78 -0.68
CA ILE A 48 5.77 10.33 -2.06
C ILE A 48 4.88 11.17 -2.97
N LYS A 49 5.44 12.25 -3.53
CA LYS A 49 4.81 12.94 -4.65
C LYS A 49 4.52 11.90 -5.75
N PRO A 50 3.40 11.99 -6.49
CA PRO A 50 3.12 11.10 -7.63
C PRO A 50 4.20 11.11 -8.74
N THR A 51 5.24 11.94 -8.59
CA THR A 51 6.44 11.97 -9.42
C THR A 51 7.42 10.88 -9.01
N GLY A 52 7.27 9.68 -9.59
CA GLY A 52 8.27 8.62 -9.51
C GLY A 52 7.82 7.30 -10.14
N LEU A 53 6.55 6.91 -9.97
CA LEU A 53 6.02 5.67 -10.55
C LEU A 53 5.71 5.81 -12.06
N ALA A 54 5.41 7.02 -12.54
CA ALA A 54 5.19 7.28 -13.96
C ALA A 54 6.50 7.24 -14.79
N GLN A 55 7.66 7.54 -14.18
CA GLN A 55 8.97 7.40 -14.83
C GLN A 55 9.52 5.96 -14.73
N ALA A 56 9.15 5.21 -13.69
CA ALA A 56 9.51 3.80 -13.59
C ALA A 56 8.79 2.92 -14.64
N LYS A 57 7.65 3.36 -15.20
CA LYS A 57 6.96 2.59 -16.26
C LYS A 57 7.76 2.52 -17.58
N GLY A 58 8.67 3.46 -17.83
CA GLY A 58 9.54 3.45 -19.02
C GLY A 58 10.87 2.71 -18.84
N ALA A 59 11.24 2.32 -17.61
CA ALA A 59 12.51 1.66 -17.31
C ALA A 59 12.36 0.17 -16.92
N VAL A 60 11.13 -0.35 -16.82
CA VAL A 60 10.84 -1.72 -16.37
C VAL A 60 10.64 -2.71 -17.53
N GLU A 61 10.66 -2.25 -18.78
CA GLU A 61 10.51 -3.15 -19.95
C GLU A 61 11.80 -3.87 -20.35
N GLU A 62 12.99 -3.48 -19.86
CA GLU A 62 14.27 -4.08 -20.31
C GLU A 62 15.05 -4.89 -19.27
N GLY A 63 14.60 -5.01 -18.02
CA GLY A 63 15.36 -5.84 -17.08
C GLY A 63 14.70 -6.02 -15.72
N GLY A 64 14.17 -7.22 -15.50
CA GLY A 64 13.91 -7.78 -14.17
C GLY A 64 12.97 -6.95 -13.30
N GLY A 65 11.67 -7.10 -13.52
CA GLY A 65 10.63 -6.47 -12.68
C GLY A 65 10.82 -6.79 -11.19
N LEU A 66 10.68 -5.75 -10.37
CA LEU A 66 10.57 -5.87 -8.92
C LEU A 66 9.23 -6.53 -8.57
N TYR A 67 9.30 -7.71 -7.95
CA TYR A 67 8.14 -8.39 -7.39
C TYR A 67 7.82 -7.74 -6.02
N PHE A 68 6.65 -7.09 -5.93
CA PHE A 68 6.03 -6.71 -4.67
C PHE A 68 5.23 -7.87 -4.09
#